data_AF-A0A1J4KDM6-F1
#
_entry.id   AF-A0A1J4KDM6-F1
#
_cell.length_a   1.000
_cell.length_b   1.000
_cell.length_c   1.000
_cell.angle_alpha   90.00
_cell.angle_beta   90.00
_cell.angle_gamma   90.00
#
_symmetry.space_group_name_H-M   'P 1'
#
loop_
_entity.id
_entity.type
_entity.pdbx_description
1 polymer ?
#
loop_
_entity_poly.entity_id
_entity_poly.type
_entity_poly.pdbx_seq_one_letter_code
_entity_poly.pdbx_strand_id
1 'polypeptide(L)'
;MQACQLQPLEAICVAGAVEDCLDRLRVLQSLTPNVITQRDELSNILGDTVAHIIEQQKKCEANYERLVKQRSELKSLSNKTRYKQNQEAIEKQARELQELTCDLCKRLRESPNVSENLMKIQNLRTELITLFESFRAELLEKRAFQGIAQATNRKKEHYENMMQVMQQDKEMQRQIEELTQQIAKTEQEMQRKIESLDTQIKEQKEILSQKLSDNDAEKAKRDDERNAHIAAVMKMNQLAQSKLTKQFKASKYALENESRVHKETTEYFARRRGKIAQMTQTWTERYDRESTDKTRELKSLTDRIEKATTGYITLKPKKEESERLLKLELVRSEERAKQIELYSQQKAFMNKLKILYVLRHRLRGPLPKPKGRRGKKK
;
A
#
# COMPACT_ATOMS: atom_id res chain seq x y z
N MET A 1 -57.05 93.78 11.22
CA MET A 1 -58.09 93.47 12.23
C MET A 1 -58.72 94.79 12.63
N GLN A 2 -60.02 94.97 12.35
CA GLN A 2 -60.78 96.12 12.86
C GLN A 2 -60.66 96.15 14.39
N ALA A 3 -60.49 97.34 14.97
CA ALA A 3 -60.51 97.52 16.40
C ALA A 3 -61.88 97.06 16.93
N CYS A 4 -61.92 95.91 17.59
CA CYS A 4 -63.10 95.40 18.26
C CYS A 4 -63.35 96.24 19.52
N GLN A 5 -63.90 97.44 19.34
CA GLN A 5 -64.29 98.33 20.42
C GLN A 5 -65.77 98.17 20.74
N LEU A 6 -66.05 97.97 22.03
CA LEU A 6 -67.40 97.88 22.58
C LEU A 6 -67.95 99.27 22.87
N GLN A 7 -69.28 99.40 22.82
CA GLN A 7 -69.92 100.61 23.34
C GLN A 7 -69.67 100.74 24.85
N PRO A 8 -69.63 101.96 25.42
CA PRO A 8 -69.34 102.17 26.84
C PRO A 8 -70.22 101.34 27.77
N LEU A 9 -71.54 101.29 27.49
CA LEU A 9 -72.49 100.52 28.29
C LEU A 9 -72.24 99.02 28.19
N GLU A 10 -71.93 98.52 26.98
CA GLU A 10 -71.62 97.10 26.74
C GLU A 10 -70.35 96.68 27.49
N ALA A 11 -69.30 97.51 27.44
CA ALA A 11 -68.05 97.24 28.15
C ALA A 11 -68.26 97.16 29.67
N ILE A 12 -69.08 98.04 30.25
CA ILE A 12 -69.42 98.03 31.68
C ILE A 12 -70.25 96.79 32.03
N CYS A 13 -71.26 96.45 31.25
CA CYS A 13 -72.10 95.26 31.48
C CYS A 13 -71.27 93.96 31.43
N VAL A 14 -70.39 93.82 30.43
CA VAL A 14 -69.51 92.64 30.30
C VAL A 14 -68.49 92.63 31.44
N ALA A 15 -67.87 93.76 31.79
CA ALA A 15 -66.93 93.84 32.91
C ALA A 15 -67.59 93.46 34.24
N GLY A 16 -68.85 93.84 34.47
CA GLY A 16 -69.63 93.43 35.63
C GLY A 16 -69.84 91.91 35.69
N ALA A 17 -70.23 91.29 34.57
CA ALA A 17 -70.37 89.84 34.48
C ALA A 17 -69.04 89.09 34.67
N VAL A 18 -67.92 89.67 34.23
CA VAL A 18 -66.57 89.12 34.46
C VAL A 18 -66.18 89.25 35.93
N GLU A 19 -66.54 90.35 36.61
CA GLU A 19 -66.30 90.51 38.04
C GLU A 19 -67.07 89.48 38.86
N ASP A 20 -68.35 89.25 38.55
CA ASP A 20 -69.14 88.18 39.18
C ASP A 20 -68.48 86.79 38.98
N CYS A 21 -67.91 86.55 37.80
CA CYS A 21 -67.16 85.33 37.52
C CYS A 21 -65.87 85.23 38.37
N LEU A 22 -65.13 86.33 38.49
CA LEU A 22 -63.91 86.40 39.30
C LEU A 22 -64.20 86.16 40.77
N ASP A 23 -65.27 86.75 41.31
CA ASP A 23 -65.68 86.55 42.69
C ASP A 23 -66.03 85.08 42.95
N ARG A 24 -66.77 84.43 42.04
CA ARG A 24 -67.04 82.99 42.13
C ARG A 24 -65.77 82.15 42.07
N LEU A 25 -64.82 82.49 41.19
CA LEU A 25 -63.54 81.77 41.08
C LEU A 25 -62.67 81.94 42.33
N ARG A 26 -62.67 83.13 42.93
CA ARG A 26 -61.96 83.42 44.20
C ARG A 26 -62.60 82.68 45.37
N VAL A 27 -63.93 82.60 45.43
CA VAL A 27 -64.66 81.77 46.40
C VAL A 27 -64.30 80.29 46.22
N LEU A 28 -64.25 79.79 44.98
CA LEU A 28 -63.79 78.42 44.74
C LEU A 28 -62.33 78.20 45.14
N GLN A 29 -61.47 79.21 44.94
CA GLN A 29 -60.07 79.15 45.36
C GLN A 29 -59.93 79.11 46.87
N SER A 30 -60.75 79.85 47.62
CA SER A 30 -60.75 79.88 49.08
C SER A 30 -61.42 78.66 49.72
N LEU A 31 -62.45 78.09 49.07
CA LEU A 31 -63.12 76.86 49.50
C LEU A 31 -62.32 75.59 49.22
N THR A 32 -61.46 75.62 48.20
CA THR A 32 -60.58 74.48 47.93
C THR A 32 -59.52 74.45 49.03
N PRO A 33 -59.49 73.43 49.92
CA PRO A 33 -58.46 73.33 50.94
C PRO A 33 -57.07 73.31 50.29
N ASN A 34 -56.05 73.69 51.06
CA ASN A 34 -54.67 73.68 50.56
C ASN A 34 -54.39 72.32 49.90
N VAL A 35 -53.89 72.33 48.66
CA VAL A 35 -53.58 71.11 47.90
C VAL A 35 -52.72 70.14 48.70
N ILE A 36 -51.92 70.68 49.62
CA ILE A 36 -51.06 69.96 50.56
C ILE A 36 -51.89 69.15 51.57
N THR A 37 -52.94 69.70 52.17
CA THR A 37 -53.73 68.99 53.20
C THR A 37 -54.58 67.87 52.58
N GLN A 38 -55.18 68.11 51.42
CA GLN A 38 -55.90 67.06 50.69
C GLN A 38 -54.98 65.99 50.10
N ARG A 39 -53.77 66.38 49.69
CA ARG A 39 -52.73 65.43 49.27
C ARG A 39 -52.40 64.48 50.41
N ASP A 40 -52.17 65.00 51.61
CA ASP A 40 -51.77 64.17 52.76
C ASP A 40 -52.90 63.22 53.17
N GLU A 41 -54.15 63.69 53.23
CA GLU A 41 -55.32 62.84 53.55
C GLU A 41 -55.53 61.71 52.53
N LEU A 42 -55.49 62.01 51.22
CA LEU A 42 -55.71 61.01 50.17
C LEU A 42 -54.51 60.08 50.00
N SER A 43 -53.29 60.58 50.17
CA SER A 43 -52.08 59.76 50.19
C SER A 43 -52.04 58.84 51.40
N ASN A 44 -52.57 59.26 52.55
CA ASN A 44 -52.70 58.41 53.74
C ASN A 44 -53.72 57.29 53.52
N ILE A 45 -54.90 57.59 52.98
CA ILE A 45 -55.91 56.56 52.68
C ILE A 45 -55.37 55.53 51.67
N LEU A 46 -54.66 55.98 50.63
CA LEU A 46 -54.04 55.09 49.66
C LEU A 46 -52.89 54.28 50.27
N GLY A 47 -52.08 54.93 51.12
CA GLY A 47 -50.99 54.32 51.88
C GLY A 47 -51.49 53.22 52.81
N ASP A 48 -52.58 53.44 53.53
CA ASP A 48 -53.22 52.44 54.41
C ASP A 48 -53.74 51.24 53.60
N THR A 49 -54.31 51.50 52.42
CA THR A 49 -54.83 50.44 51.55
C THR A 49 -53.71 49.59 50.97
N VAL A 50 -52.60 50.21 50.55
CA VAL A 50 -51.41 49.52 50.06
C VAL A 50 -50.73 48.75 51.20
N ALA A 51 -50.64 49.35 52.39
CA ALA A 51 -50.10 48.69 53.59
C ALA A 51 -50.91 47.44 53.94
N HIS A 52 -52.23 47.50 53.85
CA HIS A 52 -53.11 46.35 54.07
C HIS A 52 -52.85 45.21 53.09
N ILE A 53 -52.68 45.52 51.79
CA ILE A 53 -52.38 44.51 50.76
C ILE A 53 -51.00 43.88 50.96
N ILE A 54 -50.00 44.69 51.33
CA ILE A 54 -48.66 44.19 51.68
C ILE A 54 -48.73 43.25 52.89
N GLU A 55 -49.56 43.57 53.88
CA GLU A 55 -49.75 42.70 55.05
C GLU A 55 -50.41 41.36 54.67
N GLN A 56 -51.42 41.40 53.79
CA GLN A 56 -52.06 40.19 53.24
C GLN A 56 -51.07 39.35 52.41
N GLN A 57 -50.25 40.00 51.58
CA GLN A 57 -49.20 39.34 50.80
C GLN A 57 -48.19 38.65 51.71
N LYS A 58 -47.68 39.31 52.75
CA LYS A 58 -46.76 38.70 53.73
C LYS A 58 -47.37 37.49 54.43
N LYS A 59 -48.65 37.54 54.79
CA LYS A 59 -49.37 36.39 55.37
C LYS A 59 -49.48 35.23 54.37
N CYS A 60 -49.77 35.54 53.11
CA CYS A 60 -49.83 34.57 52.00
C CYS A 60 -48.46 33.92 51.76
N GLU A 61 -47.37 34.69 51.75
CA GLU A 61 -45.98 34.22 51.61
C GLU A 61 -45.57 33.29 52.76
N ALA A 62 -45.87 33.67 54.01
CA ALA A 62 -45.58 32.83 55.17
C ALA A 62 -46.33 31.48 55.11
N ASN A 63 -47.58 31.50 54.67
CA ASN A 63 -48.37 30.29 54.46
C ASN A 63 -47.82 29.42 53.32
N TYR A 64 -47.40 30.04 52.22
CA TYR A 64 -46.75 29.35 51.10
C TYR A 64 -45.45 28.67 51.54
N GLU A 65 -44.58 29.39 52.25
CA GLU A 65 -43.31 28.86 52.77
C GLU A 65 -43.55 27.66 53.71
N ARG A 66 -44.55 27.76 54.60
CA ARG A 66 -44.96 26.65 55.48
C ARG A 66 -45.41 25.43 54.68
N LEU A 67 -46.22 25.62 53.64
CA LEU A 67 -46.70 24.52 52.80
C LEU A 67 -45.57 23.86 52.01
N VAL A 68 -44.62 24.64 51.49
CA VAL A 68 -43.42 24.14 50.80
C VAL A 68 -42.53 23.33 51.74
N LYS A 69 -42.32 23.78 52.98
CA LYS A 69 -41.60 23.00 54.01
C LYS A 69 -42.32 21.68 54.33
N GLN A 70 -43.65 21.72 54.45
CA GLN A 70 -44.45 20.50 54.64
C GLN A 70 -44.36 19.55 53.44
N ARG A 71 -44.21 20.06 52.21
CA ARG A 71 -44.02 19.23 51.02
C ARG A 71 -42.71 18.46 51.05
N SER A 72 -41.61 19.09 51.46
CA SER A 72 -40.30 18.41 51.54
C SER A 72 -40.30 17.31 52.60
N GLU A 73 -40.98 17.53 53.73
CA GLU A 73 -41.21 16.51 54.76
C GLU A 73 -42.08 15.36 54.25
N LEU A 74 -43.22 15.68 53.61
CA LEU A 74 -44.16 14.68 53.09
C LEU A 74 -43.60 13.87 51.91
N LYS A 75 -42.62 14.39 51.16
CA LYS A 75 -41.93 13.66 50.09
C LYS A 75 -41.08 12.49 50.63
N SER A 76 -40.61 12.59 51.88
CA SER A 76 -39.85 11.54 52.55
C SER A 76 -40.73 10.42 53.13
N LEU A 77 -42.05 10.66 53.25
CA LEU A 77 -43.03 9.75 53.81
C LEU A 77 -43.87 9.11 52.70
N SER A 78 -44.22 7.82 52.83
CA SER A 78 -45.00 7.08 51.81
C SER A 78 -46.48 7.53 51.68
N ASN A 79 -46.89 8.64 52.30
CA ASN A 79 -48.28 9.09 52.33
C ASN A 79 -48.65 9.93 51.10
N LYS A 80 -48.93 9.25 50.00
CA LYS A 80 -49.27 9.85 48.69
C LYS A 80 -50.49 10.79 48.75
N THR A 81 -51.48 10.50 49.60
CA THR A 81 -52.71 11.31 49.70
C THR A 81 -52.45 12.67 50.32
N ARG A 82 -51.73 12.73 51.45
CA ARG A 82 -51.37 14.01 52.10
C ARG A 82 -50.43 14.84 51.24
N TYR A 83 -49.51 14.20 50.53
CA TYR A 83 -48.62 14.88 49.59
C TYR A 83 -49.40 15.56 48.46
N LYS A 84 -50.41 14.89 47.89
CA LYS A 84 -51.26 15.47 46.85
C LYS A 84 -52.10 16.65 47.37
N GLN A 85 -52.68 16.54 48.56
CA GLN A 85 -53.42 17.65 49.19
C GLN A 85 -52.52 18.86 49.48
N ASN A 86 -51.30 18.63 49.93
CA ASN A 86 -50.32 19.70 50.14
C ASN A 86 -49.91 20.36 48.80
N GLN A 87 -49.74 19.58 47.73
CA GLN A 87 -49.46 20.09 46.39
C GLN A 87 -50.60 21.00 45.88
N GLU A 88 -51.86 20.57 46.04
CA GLU A 88 -53.04 21.38 45.68
C GLU A 88 -53.13 22.68 46.51
N ALA A 89 -52.79 22.62 47.81
CA ALA A 89 -52.74 23.80 48.67
C ALA A 89 -51.63 24.78 48.27
N ILE A 90 -50.45 24.28 47.87
CA ILE A 90 -49.35 25.10 47.33
C ILE A 90 -49.79 25.81 46.04
N GLU A 91 -50.43 25.10 45.13
CA GLU A 91 -50.92 25.67 43.87
C GLU A 91 -52.02 26.70 44.09
N LYS A 92 -52.87 26.51 45.11
CA LYS A 92 -53.87 27.52 45.51
C LYS A 92 -53.19 28.76 46.10
N GLN A 93 -52.26 28.59 47.03
CA GLN A 93 -51.56 29.70 47.67
C GLN A 93 -50.65 30.46 46.70
N ALA A 94 -50.06 29.77 45.71
CA ALA A 94 -49.30 30.40 44.63
C ALA A 94 -50.18 31.30 43.76
N ARG A 95 -51.40 30.85 43.42
CA ARG A 95 -52.36 31.65 42.66
C ARG A 95 -52.82 32.87 43.46
N GLU A 96 -53.16 32.69 44.73
CA GLU A 96 -53.53 33.80 45.63
C GLU A 96 -52.39 34.82 45.78
N LEU A 97 -51.14 34.36 45.86
CA LEU A 97 -49.97 35.24 45.89
C LEU A 97 -49.81 36.03 44.59
N GLN A 98 -50.02 35.38 43.44
CA GLN A 98 -49.99 36.04 42.13
C GLN A 98 -51.11 37.09 41.99
N GLU A 99 -52.32 36.78 42.47
CA GLU A 99 -53.46 37.71 42.47
C GLU A 99 -53.17 38.93 43.37
N LEU A 100 -52.72 38.72 44.61
CA LEU A 100 -52.35 39.82 45.52
C LEU A 100 -51.21 40.69 44.96
N THR A 101 -50.22 40.06 44.31
CA THR A 101 -49.12 40.79 43.67
C THR A 101 -49.61 41.61 42.46
N CYS A 102 -50.50 41.03 41.65
CA CYS A 102 -51.12 41.72 40.53
C CYS A 102 -51.95 42.92 40.99
N ASP A 103 -52.75 42.74 42.05
CA ASP A 103 -53.58 43.80 42.64
C ASP A 103 -52.73 44.90 43.27
N LEU A 104 -51.62 44.56 43.94
CA LEU A 104 -50.66 45.54 44.42
C LEU A 104 -50.05 46.34 43.26
N CYS A 105 -49.58 45.67 42.21
CA CYS A 105 -49.00 46.34 41.04
C CYS A 105 -50.02 47.22 40.32
N LYS A 106 -51.28 46.78 40.20
CA LYS A 106 -52.36 47.59 39.65
C LYS A 106 -52.60 48.82 40.50
N ARG A 107 -52.77 48.69 41.82
CA ARG A 107 -53.04 49.85 42.69
C ARG A 107 -51.88 50.83 42.79
N LEU A 108 -50.63 50.35 42.71
CA LEU A 108 -49.46 51.21 42.61
C LEU A 108 -49.39 51.94 41.26
N ARG A 109 -49.81 51.29 40.16
CA ARG A 109 -49.84 51.88 38.81
C ARG A 109 -51.03 52.81 38.58
N GLU A 110 -52.19 52.44 39.10
CA GLU A 110 -53.45 53.14 39.04
C GLU A 110 -53.57 54.21 40.11
N SER A 111 -52.61 54.28 41.06
CA SER A 111 -52.50 55.35 42.06
C SER A 111 -52.69 56.67 41.34
N PRO A 112 -53.89 57.27 41.43
CA PRO A 112 -54.16 58.46 40.67
C PRO A 112 -53.18 59.50 41.20
N ASN A 113 -52.52 60.24 40.30
CA ASN A 113 -51.67 61.33 40.73
C ASN A 113 -52.56 62.49 41.17
N VAL A 114 -53.29 62.27 42.25
CA VAL A 114 -54.30 63.18 42.79
C VAL A 114 -53.63 64.49 43.16
N SER A 115 -52.39 64.42 43.65
CA SER A 115 -51.55 65.59 43.90
C SER A 115 -51.30 66.41 42.62
N GLU A 116 -50.88 65.79 41.52
CA GLU A 116 -50.68 66.50 40.26
C GLU A 116 -51.99 67.04 39.69
N ASN A 117 -53.09 66.29 39.79
CA ASN A 117 -54.40 66.73 39.34
C ASN A 117 -54.91 67.94 40.14
N LEU A 118 -54.76 67.91 41.47
CA LEU A 118 -55.13 69.03 42.35
C LEU A 118 -54.25 70.26 42.08
N MET A 119 -52.93 70.07 41.89
CA MET A 119 -52.03 71.15 41.48
C MET A 119 -52.42 71.72 40.11
N LYS A 120 -52.74 70.87 39.14
CA LYS A 120 -53.20 71.28 37.81
C LYS A 120 -54.49 72.09 37.89
N ILE A 121 -55.46 71.66 38.70
CA ILE A 121 -56.72 72.40 38.91
C ILE A 121 -56.42 73.78 39.50
N GLN A 122 -55.55 73.89 40.50
CA GLN A 122 -55.20 75.19 41.07
C GLN A 122 -54.43 76.09 40.11
N ASN A 123 -53.50 75.54 39.33
CA ASN A 123 -52.76 76.29 38.31
C ASN A 123 -53.73 76.82 37.25
N LEU A 124 -54.60 75.97 36.70
CA LEU A 124 -55.60 76.36 35.71
C LEU A 124 -56.58 77.41 36.26
N ARG A 125 -56.98 77.29 37.53
CA ARG A 125 -57.82 78.29 38.19
C ARG A 125 -57.12 79.63 38.31
N THR A 126 -55.85 79.62 38.73
CA THR A 126 -55.03 80.84 38.86
C THR A 126 -54.81 81.50 37.49
N GLU A 127 -54.52 80.71 36.45
CA GLU A 127 -54.44 81.19 35.06
C GLU A 127 -55.76 81.79 34.57
N LEU A 128 -56.90 81.22 34.94
CA LEU A 128 -58.21 81.74 34.54
C LEU A 128 -58.52 83.06 35.24
N ILE A 129 -58.20 83.16 36.54
CA ILE A 129 -58.33 84.40 37.32
C ILE A 129 -57.47 85.50 36.71
N THR A 130 -56.19 85.25 36.44
CA THR A 130 -55.30 86.27 35.84
C THR A 130 -55.76 86.68 34.44
N LEU A 131 -56.24 85.73 33.63
CA LEU A 131 -56.82 86.04 32.32
C LEU A 131 -58.06 86.94 32.45
N PHE A 132 -58.98 86.62 33.35
CA PHE A 132 -60.21 87.39 33.55
C PHE A 132 -59.95 88.75 34.21
N GLU A 133 -58.97 88.87 35.09
CA GLU A 133 -58.51 90.16 35.64
C GLU A 133 -57.94 91.05 34.54
N SER A 134 -57.07 90.51 33.68
CA SER A 134 -56.52 91.25 32.55
C SER A 134 -57.59 91.64 31.53
N PHE A 135 -58.56 90.75 31.29
CA PHE A 135 -59.68 91.00 30.38
C PHE A 135 -60.61 92.09 30.92
N ARG A 136 -60.95 92.04 32.21
CA ARG A 136 -61.75 93.07 32.87
C ARG A 136 -61.05 94.43 32.80
N ALA A 137 -59.74 94.48 33.08
CA ALA A 137 -58.96 95.71 32.97
C ALA A 137 -58.98 96.26 31.52
N GLU A 138 -58.81 95.39 30.52
CA GLU A 138 -58.87 95.75 29.10
C GLU A 138 -60.24 96.34 28.70
N LEU A 139 -61.34 95.74 29.20
CA LEU A 139 -62.70 96.23 28.97
C LEU A 139 -62.92 97.63 29.55
N LEU A 140 -62.47 97.87 30.79
CA LEU A 140 -62.69 99.13 31.51
C LEU A 140 -61.81 100.26 30.96
N GLU A 141 -60.55 99.99 30.62
CA GLU A 141 -59.59 101.01 30.15
C GLU A 141 -59.72 101.30 28.65
N LYS A 142 -59.81 100.23 27.85
CA LYS A 142 -59.64 100.31 26.38
C LYS A 142 -60.92 100.01 25.62
N ARG A 143 -61.97 99.51 26.31
CA ARG A 143 -63.23 99.04 25.72
C ARG A 143 -62.99 98.00 24.62
N ALA A 144 -61.97 97.16 24.79
CA ALA A 144 -61.56 96.15 23.83
C ALA A 144 -61.42 94.78 24.50
N PHE A 145 -61.34 93.73 23.69
CA PHE A 145 -61.21 92.33 24.14
C PHE A 145 -60.15 91.56 23.34
N GLN A 146 -59.17 92.27 22.79
CA GLN A 146 -58.17 91.67 21.93
C GLN A 146 -57.26 90.69 22.69
N GLY A 147 -56.98 90.95 23.97
CA GLY A 147 -56.17 90.07 24.82
C GLY A 147 -56.79 88.68 24.99
N ILE A 148 -58.07 88.60 25.37
CA ILE A 148 -58.75 87.31 25.55
C ILE A 148 -58.97 86.58 24.22
N ALA A 149 -59.21 87.31 23.12
CA ALA A 149 -59.31 86.73 21.78
C ALA A 149 -57.97 86.09 21.35
N GLN A 150 -56.85 86.77 21.58
CA GLN A 150 -55.52 86.22 21.30
C GLN A 150 -55.20 85.02 22.20
N ALA A 151 -55.51 85.09 23.50
CA ALA A 151 -55.30 83.98 24.42
C ALA A 151 -56.10 82.72 24.01
N THR A 152 -57.34 82.92 23.55
CA THR A 152 -58.19 81.83 23.04
C THR A 152 -57.62 81.22 21.76
N ASN A 153 -57.18 82.05 20.81
CA ASN A 153 -56.55 81.56 19.58
C ASN A 153 -55.26 80.79 19.86
N ARG A 154 -54.39 81.27 20.77
CA ARG A 154 -53.18 80.54 21.18
C ARG A 154 -53.50 79.17 21.78
N LYS A 155 -54.54 79.08 22.63
CA LYS A 155 -54.97 77.78 23.19
C LYS A 155 -55.53 76.85 22.12
N LYS A 156 -56.25 77.39 21.13
CA LYS A 156 -56.75 76.63 19.98
C LYS A 156 -55.61 76.08 19.13
N GLU A 157 -54.66 76.93 18.74
CA GLU A 157 -53.46 76.53 17.98
C GLU A 157 -52.65 75.47 18.73
N HIS A 158 -52.44 75.64 20.05
CA HIS A 158 -51.77 74.64 20.87
C HIS A 158 -52.50 73.29 20.86
N TYR A 159 -53.84 73.30 20.94
CA TYR A 159 -54.64 72.08 20.89
C TYR A 159 -54.53 71.38 19.53
N GLU A 160 -54.61 72.14 18.44
CA GLU A 160 -54.45 71.61 17.07
C GLU A 160 -53.06 70.99 16.88
N ASN A 161 -52.00 71.67 17.33
CA ASN A 161 -50.64 71.14 17.31
C ASN A 161 -50.50 69.85 18.12
N MET A 162 -51.09 69.81 19.32
CA MET A 162 -51.06 68.61 20.16
C MET A 162 -51.77 67.43 19.50
N MET A 163 -52.92 67.65 18.85
CA MET A 163 -53.62 66.61 18.10
C MET A 163 -52.79 66.10 16.92
N GLN A 164 -52.11 66.99 16.19
CA GLN A 164 -51.22 66.61 15.10
C GLN A 164 -50.05 65.75 15.59
N VAL A 165 -49.41 66.14 16.69
CA VAL A 165 -48.33 65.36 17.30
C VAL A 165 -48.84 63.98 17.74
N MET A 166 -50.01 63.90 18.37
CA MET A 166 -50.60 62.61 18.76
C MET A 166 -50.89 61.71 17.56
N GLN A 167 -51.30 62.28 16.43
CA GLN A 167 -51.55 61.51 15.22
C GLN A 167 -50.25 61.02 14.58
N GLN A 168 -49.20 61.86 14.55
CA GLN A 168 -47.86 61.47 14.11
C GLN A 168 -47.26 60.39 15.00
N ASP A 169 -47.43 60.47 16.31
CA ASP A 169 -46.94 59.47 17.26
C ASP A 169 -47.61 58.11 17.05
N LYS A 170 -48.94 58.08 16.82
CA LYS A 170 -49.66 56.85 16.47
C LYS A 170 -49.17 56.22 15.17
N GLU A 171 -48.93 57.03 14.14
CA GLU A 171 -48.41 56.56 12.86
C GLU A 171 -46.97 56.03 13.01
N MET A 172 -46.13 56.72 13.78
CA MET A 172 -44.77 56.28 14.09
C MET A 172 -44.77 54.96 14.87
N GLN A 173 -45.64 54.80 15.87
CA GLN A 173 -45.81 53.55 16.61
C GLN A 173 -46.18 52.40 15.68
N ARG A 174 -47.13 52.64 14.75
CA ARG A 174 -47.50 51.64 13.75
C ARG A 174 -46.33 51.27 12.84
N GLN A 175 -45.54 52.24 12.39
CA GLN A 175 -44.34 51.98 11.57
C GLN A 175 -43.28 51.18 12.35
N ILE A 176 -43.10 51.48 13.63
CA ILE A 176 -42.19 50.72 14.51
C ILE A 176 -42.69 49.27 14.63
N GLU A 177 -43.98 49.04 14.82
CA GLU A 177 -44.57 47.70 14.86
C GLU A 177 -44.35 46.94 13.55
N GLU A 178 -44.62 47.58 12.40
CA GLU A 178 -44.41 46.98 11.08
C GLU A 178 -42.92 46.63 10.85
N LEU A 179 -41.99 47.52 11.20
CA LEU A 179 -40.54 47.25 11.10
C LEU A 179 -40.10 46.14 12.04
N THR A 180 -40.62 46.10 13.27
CA THR A 180 -40.32 45.04 14.23
C THR A 180 -40.78 43.67 13.72
N GLN A 181 -41.96 43.61 13.10
CA GLN A 181 -42.44 42.38 12.45
C GLN A 181 -41.56 41.96 11.27
N GLN A 182 -41.09 42.92 10.45
CA GLN A 182 -40.19 42.63 9.34
C GLN A 182 -38.84 42.09 9.84
N ILE A 183 -38.26 42.68 10.88
CA ILE A 183 -37.03 42.19 11.52
C ILE A 183 -37.22 40.77 12.04
N ALA A 184 -38.30 40.50 12.78
CA ALA A 184 -38.57 39.15 13.29
C ALA A 184 -38.70 38.12 12.17
N LYS A 185 -39.32 38.50 11.04
CA LYS A 185 -39.46 37.63 9.86
C LYS A 185 -38.11 37.36 9.19
N THR A 186 -37.27 38.38 9.01
CA THR A 186 -35.95 38.20 8.38
C THR A 186 -35.01 37.39 9.25
N GLU A 187 -35.03 37.58 10.57
CA GLU A 187 -34.31 36.75 11.53
C GLU A 187 -34.73 35.28 11.44
N GLN A 188 -36.04 35.01 11.38
CA GLN A 188 -36.56 33.66 11.22
C GLN A 188 -36.13 33.02 9.88
N GLU A 189 -36.18 33.77 8.79
CA GLU A 189 -35.71 33.29 7.47
C GLU A 189 -34.20 33.02 7.46
N MET A 190 -33.40 33.88 8.11
CA MET A 190 -31.97 33.68 8.25
C MET A 190 -31.65 32.44 9.09
N GLN A 191 -32.36 32.25 10.21
CA GLN A 191 -32.20 31.07 11.05
C GLN A 191 -32.49 29.76 10.28
N ARG A 192 -33.57 29.74 9.48
CA ARG A 192 -33.88 28.58 8.61
C ARG A 192 -32.78 28.32 7.57
N LYS A 193 -32.18 29.38 7.01
CA LYS A 193 -31.05 29.24 6.08
C LYS A 193 -29.81 28.67 6.76
N ILE A 194 -29.49 29.14 7.97
CA ILE A 194 -28.38 28.61 8.77
C ILE A 194 -28.59 27.13 9.05
N GLU A 195 -29.79 26.73 9.50
CA GLU A 195 -30.12 25.33 9.75
C GLU A 195 -30.00 24.45 8.50
N SER A 196 -30.44 24.96 7.34
CA SER A 196 -30.31 24.27 6.05
C SER A 196 -28.85 24.14 5.58
N LEU A 197 -28.02 25.16 5.82
CA LEU A 197 -26.59 25.08 5.51
C LEU A 197 -25.87 24.13 6.47
N ASP A 198 -26.24 24.11 7.74
CA ASP A 198 -25.68 23.17 8.72
C ASP A 198 -26.00 21.71 8.37
N THR A 199 -27.20 21.42 7.88
CA THR A 199 -27.54 20.06 7.39
C THR A 199 -26.72 19.69 6.15
N GLN A 200 -26.58 20.60 5.19
CA GLN A 200 -25.73 20.38 4.01
C GLN A 200 -24.27 20.16 4.38
N ILE A 201 -23.73 20.92 5.33
CA ILE A 201 -22.35 20.75 5.82
C ILE A 201 -22.18 19.38 6.48
N LYS A 202 -23.16 18.91 7.26
CA LYS A 202 -23.12 17.57 7.87
C LYS A 202 -23.12 16.47 6.81
N GLU A 203 -24.01 16.57 5.82
CA GLU A 203 -24.10 15.61 4.72
C GLU A 203 -22.79 15.57 3.91
N GLN A 204 -22.22 16.73 3.57
CA GLN A 204 -20.94 16.80 2.86
C GLN A 204 -19.78 16.23 3.68
N LYS A 205 -19.76 16.44 5.00
CA LYS A 205 -18.75 15.82 5.90
C LYS A 205 -18.87 14.31 5.91
N GLU A 206 -20.09 13.77 5.94
CA GLU A 206 -20.34 12.33 5.89
C GLU A 206 -19.87 11.73 4.56
N ILE A 207 -20.22 12.38 3.43
CA ILE A 207 -19.74 11.97 2.10
C ILE A 207 -18.20 11.96 2.05
N LEU A 208 -17.55 13.01 2.56
CA LEU A 208 -16.08 13.09 2.60
C LEU A 208 -15.48 11.97 3.45
N SER A 209 -16.04 11.70 4.62
CA SER A 209 -15.60 10.62 5.50
C SER A 209 -15.74 9.26 4.80
N GLN A 210 -16.85 9.01 4.11
CA GLN A 210 -17.06 7.78 3.35
C GLN A 210 -16.03 7.66 2.22
N LYS A 211 -15.79 8.73 1.46
CA LYS A 211 -14.81 8.73 0.36
C LYS A 211 -13.38 8.50 0.85
N LEU A 212 -13.00 9.04 2.01
CA LEU A 212 -11.71 8.76 2.63
C LEU A 212 -11.59 7.27 3.01
N SER A 213 -12.60 6.72 3.66
CA SER A 213 -12.64 5.30 4.01
C SER A 213 -12.57 4.39 2.77
N ASP A 214 -13.31 4.72 1.70
CA ASP A 214 -13.27 3.98 0.44
C ASP A 214 -11.87 4.06 -0.20
N ASN A 215 -11.23 5.23 -0.15
CA ASN A 215 -9.88 5.42 -0.70
C ASN A 215 -8.83 4.60 0.06
N ASP A 216 -8.90 4.60 1.39
CA ASP A 216 -8.00 3.83 2.24
C ASP A 216 -8.18 2.32 2.02
N ALA A 217 -9.43 1.86 1.88
CA ALA A 217 -9.73 0.46 1.55
C ALA A 217 -9.16 0.08 0.17
N GLU A 218 -9.34 0.93 -0.84
CA GLU A 218 -8.78 0.71 -2.17
C GLU A 218 -7.24 0.74 -2.18
N LYS A 219 -6.63 1.62 -1.38
CA LYS A 219 -5.18 1.66 -1.20
C LYS A 219 -4.67 0.36 -0.57
N ALA A 220 -5.33 -0.12 0.49
CA ALA A 220 -4.98 -1.38 1.13
C ALA A 220 -5.06 -2.56 0.15
N LYS A 221 -6.13 -2.66 -0.65
CA LYS A 221 -6.24 -3.69 -1.69
C LYS A 221 -5.09 -3.62 -2.70
N ARG A 222 -4.76 -2.41 -3.19
CA ARG A 222 -3.65 -2.23 -4.13
C ARG A 222 -2.30 -2.64 -3.52
N ASP A 223 -2.08 -2.32 -2.26
CA ASP A 223 -0.86 -2.69 -1.55
C ASP A 223 -0.79 -4.22 -1.33
N ASP A 224 -1.91 -4.87 -0.99
CA ASP A 224 -2.00 -6.32 -0.86
C ASP A 224 -1.76 -7.04 -2.21
N GLU A 225 -2.37 -6.58 -3.29
CA GLU A 225 -2.15 -7.11 -4.65
C GLU A 225 -0.68 -6.96 -5.07
N ARG A 226 -0.09 -5.78 -4.82
CA ARG A 226 1.32 -5.52 -5.11
C ARG A 226 2.22 -6.43 -4.29
N ASN A 227 1.97 -6.59 -3.00
CA ASN A 227 2.75 -7.43 -2.11
C ASN A 227 2.64 -8.92 -2.52
N ALA A 228 1.44 -9.39 -2.86
CA ALA A 228 1.22 -10.74 -3.37
C ALA A 228 1.97 -10.98 -4.68
N HIS A 229 1.95 -10.01 -5.61
CA HIS A 229 2.71 -10.08 -6.86
C HIS A 229 4.21 -10.16 -6.62
N ILE A 230 4.76 -9.27 -5.77
CA ILE A 230 6.18 -9.28 -5.40
C ILE A 230 6.57 -10.63 -4.78
N ALA A 231 5.77 -11.13 -3.84
CA ALA A 231 6.01 -12.42 -3.18
C ALA A 231 6.00 -13.59 -4.18
N ALA A 232 5.07 -13.58 -5.14
CA ALA A 232 5.00 -14.59 -6.20
C ALA A 232 6.24 -14.56 -7.11
N VAL A 233 6.65 -13.36 -7.56
CA VAL A 233 7.86 -13.16 -8.38
C VAL A 233 9.11 -13.59 -7.61
N MET A 234 9.26 -13.20 -6.34
CA MET A 234 10.37 -13.62 -5.49
C MET A 234 10.45 -15.14 -5.37
N LYS A 235 9.31 -15.82 -5.14
CA LYS A 235 9.25 -17.28 -5.05
C LYS A 235 9.63 -17.95 -6.37
N MET A 236 9.16 -17.43 -7.51
CA MET A 236 9.54 -17.93 -8.84
C MET A 236 11.04 -17.78 -9.08
N ASN A 237 11.60 -16.61 -8.77
CA ASN A 237 13.03 -16.36 -8.88
C ASN A 237 13.85 -17.29 -7.98
N GLN A 238 13.41 -17.52 -6.74
CA GLN A 238 14.07 -18.46 -5.82
C GLN A 238 14.07 -19.90 -6.36
N LEU A 239 12.95 -20.35 -6.94
CA LEU A 239 12.88 -21.67 -7.58
C LEU A 239 13.80 -21.77 -8.81
N ALA A 240 13.84 -20.73 -9.65
CA ALA A 240 14.74 -20.67 -10.81
C ALA A 240 16.21 -20.69 -10.38
N GLN A 241 16.59 -19.89 -9.37
CA GLN A 241 17.93 -19.90 -8.78
C GLN A 241 18.29 -21.27 -8.21
N SER A 242 17.38 -21.95 -7.51
CA SER A 242 17.60 -23.30 -6.98
C SER A 242 17.84 -24.32 -8.10
N LYS A 243 17.06 -24.27 -9.19
CA LYS A 243 17.26 -25.11 -10.37
C LYS A 243 18.62 -24.86 -11.02
N LEU A 244 18.97 -23.59 -11.25
CA LEU A 244 20.24 -23.21 -11.86
C LEU A 244 21.43 -23.63 -10.98
N THR A 245 21.31 -23.49 -9.66
CA THR A 245 22.33 -23.92 -8.70
C THR A 245 22.53 -25.44 -8.75
N LYS A 246 21.44 -26.22 -8.85
CA LYS A 246 21.54 -27.69 -9.01
C LYS A 246 22.22 -28.07 -10.32
N GLN A 247 21.85 -27.43 -11.43
CA GLN A 247 22.49 -27.67 -12.74
C GLN A 247 23.97 -27.30 -12.71
N PHE A 248 24.32 -26.16 -12.12
CA PHE A 248 25.70 -25.72 -11.94
C PHE A 248 26.51 -26.74 -11.14
N LYS A 249 25.98 -27.22 -9.99
CA LYS A 249 26.65 -28.26 -9.19
C LYS A 249 26.83 -29.56 -9.96
N ALA A 250 25.82 -30.01 -10.71
CA ALA A 250 25.90 -31.22 -11.52
C ALA A 250 26.94 -31.10 -12.64
N SER A 251 26.95 -29.97 -13.36
CA SER A 251 27.93 -29.68 -14.40
C SER A 251 29.35 -29.60 -13.84
N LYS A 252 29.52 -28.93 -12.69
CA LYS A 252 30.81 -28.87 -11.98
C LYS A 252 31.33 -30.27 -11.60
N TYR A 253 30.46 -31.11 -11.04
CA TYR A 253 30.82 -32.49 -10.68
C TYR A 253 31.20 -33.32 -11.91
N ALA A 254 30.47 -33.18 -13.02
CA ALA A 254 30.78 -33.85 -14.27
C ALA A 254 32.16 -33.42 -14.82
N LEU A 255 32.46 -32.12 -14.79
CA LEU A 255 33.75 -31.56 -15.21
C LEU A 255 34.90 -32.04 -14.32
N GLU A 256 34.72 -32.07 -13.00
CA GLU A 256 35.72 -32.60 -12.07
C GLU A 256 35.98 -34.10 -12.29
N ASN A 257 34.92 -34.88 -12.53
CA ASN A 257 35.04 -36.29 -12.85
C ASN A 257 35.74 -36.53 -14.19
N GLU A 258 35.39 -35.77 -15.23
CA GLU A 258 36.07 -35.83 -16.53
C GLU A 258 37.55 -35.44 -16.40
N SER A 259 37.87 -34.37 -15.66
CA SER A 259 39.25 -33.98 -15.39
C SER A 259 40.04 -35.09 -14.68
N ARG A 260 39.43 -35.76 -13.70
CA ARG A 260 40.04 -36.90 -13.01
C ARG A 260 40.28 -38.09 -13.95
N VAL A 261 39.25 -38.53 -14.67
CA VAL A 261 39.35 -39.65 -15.62
C VAL A 261 40.36 -39.33 -16.72
N HIS A 262 40.38 -38.09 -17.23
CA HIS A 262 41.34 -37.65 -18.22
C HIS A 262 42.78 -37.70 -17.69
N LYS A 263 43.03 -37.26 -16.45
CA LYS A 263 44.34 -37.39 -15.79
C LYS A 263 44.76 -38.85 -15.66
N GLU A 264 43.90 -39.71 -15.09
CA GLU A 264 44.18 -41.14 -14.93
C GLU A 264 44.46 -41.83 -16.28
N THR A 265 43.67 -41.50 -17.31
CA THR A 265 43.83 -42.02 -18.66
C THR A 265 45.15 -41.56 -19.28
N THR A 266 45.50 -40.28 -19.11
CA THR A 266 46.77 -39.72 -19.60
C THR A 266 47.97 -40.37 -18.91
N GLU A 267 47.91 -40.57 -17.60
CA GLU A 267 48.93 -41.28 -16.82
C GLU A 267 49.05 -42.75 -17.22
N TYR A 268 47.94 -43.44 -17.47
CA TYR A 268 47.94 -44.81 -17.99
C TYR A 268 48.62 -44.88 -19.36
N PHE A 269 48.26 -43.98 -20.29
CA PHE A 269 48.90 -43.93 -21.61
C PHE A 269 50.39 -43.59 -21.52
N ALA A 270 50.78 -42.68 -20.63
CA ALA A 270 52.19 -42.36 -20.39
C ALA A 270 52.97 -43.60 -19.89
N ARG A 271 52.43 -44.31 -18.89
CA ARG A 271 53.02 -45.57 -18.38
C ARG A 271 53.10 -46.65 -19.45
N ARG A 272 52.04 -46.83 -20.24
CA ARG A 272 52.00 -47.84 -21.33
C ARG A 272 52.98 -47.50 -22.44
N ARG A 273 53.06 -46.23 -22.86
CA ARG A 273 54.06 -45.75 -23.82
C ARG A 273 55.47 -46.00 -23.31
N GLY A 274 55.76 -45.70 -22.05
CA GLY A 274 57.05 -46.00 -21.42
C GLY A 274 57.40 -47.49 -21.47
N LYS A 275 56.45 -48.38 -21.12
CA LYS A 275 56.66 -49.84 -21.18
C LYS A 275 56.88 -50.35 -22.61
N ILE A 276 56.10 -49.83 -23.58
CA ILE A 276 56.30 -50.16 -24.99
C ILE A 276 57.68 -49.68 -25.45
N ALA A 277 58.08 -48.46 -25.13
CA ALA A 277 59.40 -47.93 -25.49
C ALA A 277 60.53 -48.80 -24.92
N GLN A 278 60.43 -49.24 -23.66
CA GLN A 278 61.37 -50.19 -23.06
C GLN A 278 61.39 -51.54 -23.80
N MET A 279 60.22 -52.12 -24.10
CA MET A 279 60.15 -53.37 -24.85
C MET A 279 60.76 -53.22 -26.25
N THR A 280 60.41 -52.14 -26.97
CA THR A 280 61.00 -51.83 -28.28
C THR A 280 62.51 -51.75 -28.15
N GLN A 281 63.04 -50.99 -27.19
CA GLN A 281 64.48 -50.89 -26.95
C GLN A 281 65.12 -52.27 -26.72
N THR A 282 64.55 -53.11 -25.85
CA THR A 282 65.08 -54.46 -25.60
C THR A 282 65.06 -55.34 -26.86
N TRP A 283 64.02 -55.23 -27.69
CA TRP A 283 63.92 -55.97 -28.94
C TRP A 283 64.87 -55.44 -30.00
N THR A 284 65.07 -54.12 -30.09
CA THR A 284 66.07 -53.50 -30.97
C THR A 284 67.48 -53.94 -30.55
N GLU A 285 67.82 -53.86 -29.26
CA GLU A 285 69.10 -54.35 -28.75
C GLU A 285 69.32 -55.84 -29.03
N ARG A 286 68.28 -56.67 -28.86
CA ARG A 286 68.34 -58.10 -29.17
C ARG A 286 68.51 -58.35 -30.66
N TYR A 287 67.74 -57.66 -31.49
CA TYR A 287 67.85 -57.76 -32.95
C TYR A 287 69.25 -57.34 -33.42
N ASP A 288 69.81 -56.26 -32.90
CA ASP A 288 71.16 -55.81 -33.23
C ASP A 288 72.20 -56.86 -32.81
N ARG A 289 72.07 -57.48 -31.64
CA ARG A 289 72.94 -58.59 -31.20
C ARG A 289 72.80 -59.81 -32.11
N GLU A 290 71.58 -60.30 -32.36
CA GLU A 290 71.36 -61.47 -33.21
C GLU A 290 71.79 -61.20 -34.66
N SER A 291 71.55 -59.99 -35.18
CA SER A 291 71.97 -59.58 -36.51
C SER A 291 73.50 -59.50 -36.62
N THR A 292 74.18 -58.94 -35.62
CA THR A 292 75.66 -58.90 -35.57
C THR A 292 76.27 -60.30 -35.44
N ASP A 293 75.67 -61.18 -34.65
CA ASP A 293 76.11 -62.57 -34.54
C ASP A 293 75.86 -63.36 -35.83
N LYS A 294 74.70 -63.18 -36.48
CA LYS A 294 74.40 -63.80 -37.78
C LYS A 294 75.29 -63.27 -38.90
N THR A 295 75.65 -61.98 -38.90
CA THR A 295 76.63 -61.46 -39.86
C THR A 295 78.03 -62.01 -39.61
N ARG A 296 78.42 -62.25 -38.34
CA ARG A 296 79.68 -62.96 -38.02
C ARG A 296 79.64 -64.41 -38.49
N GLU A 297 78.54 -65.13 -38.25
CA GLU A 297 78.35 -66.50 -38.75
C GLU A 297 78.40 -66.55 -40.27
N LEU A 298 77.69 -65.66 -40.98
CA LEU A 298 77.73 -65.57 -42.43
C LEU A 298 79.15 -65.30 -42.93
N LYS A 299 79.88 -64.34 -42.34
CA LYS A 299 81.29 -64.11 -42.69
C LYS A 299 82.14 -65.38 -42.50
N SER A 300 81.96 -66.09 -41.38
CA SER A 300 82.69 -67.34 -41.13
C SER A 300 82.37 -68.44 -42.14
N LEU A 301 81.11 -68.53 -42.59
CA LEU A 301 80.68 -69.49 -43.60
C LEU A 301 81.21 -69.10 -45.00
N THR A 302 81.20 -67.81 -45.34
CA THR A 302 81.79 -67.29 -46.58
C THR A 302 83.29 -67.59 -46.63
N ASP A 303 84.03 -67.31 -45.55
CA ASP A 303 85.46 -67.66 -45.44
C ASP A 303 85.71 -69.17 -45.60
N ARG A 304 84.79 -69.99 -45.07
CA ARG A 304 84.87 -71.45 -45.16
C ARG A 304 84.56 -71.96 -46.57
N ILE A 305 83.61 -71.34 -47.28
CA ILE A 305 83.30 -71.62 -48.68
C ILE A 305 84.46 -71.17 -49.57
N GLU A 306 85.07 -70.02 -49.34
CA GLU A 306 86.25 -69.57 -50.09
C GLU A 306 87.44 -70.54 -49.92
N LYS A 307 87.67 -71.04 -48.70
CA LYS A 307 88.66 -72.11 -48.43
C LYS A 307 88.32 -73.44 -49.11
N ALA A 308 87.04 -73.82 -49.14
CA ALA A 308 86.62 -75.05 -49.83
C ALA A 308 86.71 -74.92 -51.36
N THR A 309 86.44 -73.74 -51.90
CA THR A 309 86.48 -73.47 -53.35
C THR A 309 87.93 -73.45 -53.87
N THR A 310 88.84 -72.86 -53.09
CA THR A 310 90.29 -72.93 -53.38
C THR A 310 90.83 -74.37 -53.26
N GLY A 311 90.32 -75.18 -52.32
CA GLY A 311 90.61 -76.61 -52.25
C GLY A 311 90.08 -77.43 -53.44
N TYR A 312 88.89 -77.11 -53.95
CA TYR A 312 88.29 -77.80 -55.10
C TYR A 312 89.03 -77.52 -56.42
N ILE A 313 89.49 -76.28 -56.63
CA ILE A 313 90.22 -75.89 -57.85
C ILE A 313 91.56 -76.63 -57.99
N THR A 314 92.22 -76.95 -56.86
CA THR A 314 93.53 -77.64 -56.87
C THR A 314 93.43 -79.17 -57.01
N LEU A 315 92.32 -79.78 -56.61
CA LEU A 315 92.11 -81.24 -56.65
C LEU A 315 91.47 -81.74 -57.95
N LYS A 316 90.72 -80.90 -58.67
CA LYS A 316 90.05 -81.26 -59.93
C LYS A 316 90.99 -81.83 -61.02
N PRO A 317 92.16 -81.24 -61.33
CA PRO A 317 93.05 -81.79 -62.36
C PRO A 317 93.70 -83.13 -61.96
N LYS A 318 93.86 -83.40 -60.64
CA LYS A 318 94.48 -84.64 -60.15
C LYS A 318 93.57 -85.88 -60.23
N LYS A 319 92.24 -85.69 -60.23
CA LYS A 319 91.28 -86.80 -60.37
C LYS A 319 91.16 -87.29 -61.82
N GLU A 320 91.18 -86.37 -62.78
CA GLU A 320 91.02 -86.66 -64.22
C GLU A 320 92.22 -87.46 -64.80
N GLU A 321 93.43 -87.34 -64.24
CA GLU A 321 94.59 -88.17 -64.62
C GLU A 321 94.50 -89.62 -64.11
N SER A 322 93.89 -89.85 -62.94
CA SER A 322 93.76 -91.19 -62.35
C SER A 322 92.75 -92.08 -63.09
N GLU A 323 91.65 -91.50 -63.58
CA GLU A 323 90.60 -92.23 -64.32
C GLU A 323 91.03 -92.66 -65.73
N ARG A 324 92.02 -91.98 -66.35
CA ARG A 324 92.59 -92.40 -67.64
C ARG A 324 93.48 -93.64 -67.52
N LEU A 325 94.17 -93.82 -66.39
CA LEU A 325 95.03 -94.97 -66.14
C LEU A 325 94.22 -96.26 -65.87
N LEU A 326 93.06 -96.16 -65.21
CA LEU A 326 92.21 -97.32 -64.88
C LEU A 326 91.55 -97.97 -66.11
N LYS A 327 91.17 -97.16 -67.12
CA LYS A 327 90.53 -97.66 -68.35
C LYS A 327 91.49 -98.44 -69.26
N LEU A 328 92.80 -98.21 -69.17
CA LEU A 328 93.83 -98.88 -69.96
C LEU A 328 94.24 -100.26 -69.38
N GLU A 329 94.01 -100.50 -68.09
CA GLU A 329 94.31 -101.79 -67.45
C GLU A 329 93.22 -102.85 -67.69
N LEU A 330 91.95 -102.45 -67.73
CA LEU A 330 90.80 -103.35 -67.92
C LEU A 330 90.85 -104.06 -69.29
N VAL A 331 91.18 -103.34 -70.36
CA VAL A 331 91.30 -103.88 -71.72
C VAL A 331 92.44 -104.92 -71.84
N ARG A 332 93.55 -104.73 -71.10
CA ARG A 332 94.68 -105.69 -71.07
C ARG A 332 94.42 -106.95 -70.25
N SER A 333 93.35 -107.00 -69.44
CA SER A 333 92.98 -108.18 -68.66
C SER A 333 92.08 -109.14 -69.46
N GLU A 334 91.19 -108.59 -70.31
CA GLU A 334 90.24 -109.36 -71.13
C GLU A 334 90.90 -110.10 -72.31
N GLU A 335 91.99 -109.56 -72.86
CA GLU A 335 92.76 -110.21 -73.94
C GLU A 335 93.62 -111.39 -73.43
N ARG A 336 94.06 -111.38 -72.16
CA ARG A 336 94.81 -112.49 -71.54
C ARG A 336 93.93 -113.69 -71.19
N ALA A 337 92.66 -113.47 -70.88
CA ALA A 337 91.71 -114.55 -70.57
C ALA A 337 91.37 -115.40 -71.81
N LYS A 338 91.23 -114.78 -72.99
CA LYS A 338 90.85 -115.46 -74.25
C LYS A 338 91.96 -116.36 -74.84
N GLN A 339 93.24 -116.07 -74.58
CA GLN A 339 94.35 -116.92 -75.06
C GLN A 339 94.56 -118.19 -74.22
N ILE A 340 94.11 -118.22 -72.97
CA ILE A 340 94.27 -119.37 -72.05
C ILE A 340 93.21 -120.45 -72.30
N GLU A 341 91.99 -120.07 -72.68
CA GLU A 341 90.91 -121.03 -73.02
C GLU A 341 91.21 -121.87 -74.27
N LEU A 342 91.77 -121.25 -75.32
CA LEU A 342 92.09 -121.91 -76.59
C LEU A 342 93.19 -122.97 -76.46
N TYR A 343 94.15 -122.75 -75.55
CA TYR A 343 95.28 -123.67 -75.32
C TYR A 343 94.87 -124.91 -74.50
N SER A 344 93.83 -124.80 -73.66
CA SER A 344 93.33 -125.93 -72.85
C SER A 344 92.54 -126.96 -73.69
N GLN A 345 91.81 -126.49 -74.70
CA GLN A 345 90.99 -127.34 -75.58
C GLN A 345 91.85 -128.17 -76.56
N GLN A 346 92.99 -127.65 -77.03
CA GLN A 346 93.92 -128.39 -77.89
C GLN A 346 94.70 -129.49 -77.13
N LYS A 347 94.96 -129.30 -75.83
CA LYS A 347 95.69 -130.25 -74.98
C LYS A 347 94.83 -131.48 -74.58
N ALA A 348 93.51 -131.32 -74.48
CA ALA A 348 92.57 -132.40 -74.17
C ALA A 348 92.33 -133.36 -75.36
N PHE A 349 92.40 -132.87 -76.59
CA PHE A 349 92.26 -133.67 -77.81
C PHE A 349 93.49 -134.58 -78.07
N MET A 350 94.70 -134.05 -77.86
CA MET A 350 95.96 -134.79 -78.06
C MET A 350 96.20 -135.93 -77.05
N ASN A 351 95.59 -135.86 -75.86
CA ASN A 351 95.71 -136.92 -74.85
C ASN A 351 94.76 -138.11 -75.08
N LYS A 352 93.62 -137.93 -75.76
CA LYS A 352 92.72 -139.04 -76.12
C LYS A 352 93.23 -139.86 -77.31
N LEU A 353 93.92 -139.24 -78.27
CA LEU A 353 94.62 -139.92 -79.38
C LEU A 353 95.83 -140.74 -78.90
N LYS A 354 96.48 -140.34 -77.79
CA LYS A 354 97.63 -141.05 -77.19
C LYS A 354 97.25 -142.37 -76.49
N ILE A 355 96.04 -142.48 -75.94
CA ILE A 355 95.58 -143.70 -75.26
C ILE A 355 95.18 -144.80 -76.26
N LEU A 356 94.64 -144.42 -77.43
CA LEU A 356 94.32 -145.35 -78.52
C LEU A 356 95.57 -145.95 -79.21
N TYR A 357 96.74 -145.32 -79.08
CA TYR A 357 97.97 -145.78 -79.73
C TYR A 357 98.81 -146.73 -78.85
N VAL A 358 98.71 -146.64 -77.52
CA VAL A 358 99.58 -147.40 -76.58
C VAL A 358 99.08 -148.83 -76.29
N LEU A 359 97.77 -149.11 -76.42
CA LEU A 359 97.25 -150.47 -76.22
C LEU A 359 97.39 -151.40 -77.44
N ARG A 360 97.72 -150.87 -78.64
CA ARG A 360 97.92 -151.69 -79.86
C ARG A 360 99.37 -152.12 -80.11
N HIS A 361 100.36 -151.55 -79.41
CA HIS A 361 101.78 -151.69 -79.77
C HIS A 361 102.64 -152.59 -78.85
N ARG A 362 102.05 -153.60 -78.19
CA ARG A 362 102.81 -154.67 -77.48
C ARG A 362 102.67 -156.09 -78.09
N LEU A 363 102.02 -156.26 -79.25
CA LEU A 363 102.08 -157.49 -80.05
C LEU A 363 102.66 -157.20 -81.44
N ARG A 364 103.87 -157.73 -81.65
CA ARG A 364 104.66 -157.79 -82.90
C ARG A 364 105.40 -156.52 -83.32
N GLY A 365 106.69 -156.53 -82.99
CA GLY A 365 107.72 -156.91 -83.97
C GLY A 365 108.16 -155.84 -84.98
N PRO A 366 109.34 -156.02 -85.59
CA PRO A 366 110.34 -154.94 -85.59
C PRO A 366 110.86 -154.51 -86.97
N LEU A 367 111.50 -153.32 -87.02
CA LEU A 367 112.55 -152.87 -87.96
C LEU A 367 112.11 -152.69 -89.45
N PRO A 368 112.93 -152.20 -90.42
CA PRO A 368 114.20 -151.47 -90.43
C PRO A 368 114.25 -150.23 -91.41
N LYS A 369 115.37 -149.50 -91.32
CA LYS A 369 115.95 -148.38 -92.16
C LYS A 369 116.39 -148.89 -93.58
N PRO A 370 117.00 -148.14 -94.58
CA PRO A 370 117.97 -147.01 -94.48
C PRO A 370 118.21 -146.03 -95.70
N LYS A 371 119.24 -145.16 -95.56
CA LYS A 371 119.94 -144.21 -96.50
C LYS A 371 119.42 -142.75 -96.54
N GLY A 372 120.22 -141.67 -96.39
CA GLY A 372 121.66 -141.47 -96.11
C GLY A 372 122.11 -139.99 -96.32
N ARG A 373 123.18 -139.54 -95.61
CA ARG A 373 123.88 -138.21 -95.54
C ARG A 373 123.22 -137.14 -94.65
N ARG A 374 123.57 -136.85 -93.38
CA ARG A 374 124.81 -136.73 -92.54
C ARG A 374 125.72 -135.50 -92.82
N GLY A 375 125.72 -134.56 -91.86
CA GLY A 375 126.58 -133.37 -91.76
C GLY A 375 125.78 -132.17 -91.20
N LYS A 376 125.82 -131.96 -89.88
CA LYS A 376 124.94 -131.15 -89.00
C LYS A 376 124.50 -129.78 -89.60
N LYS A 377 123.20 -129.58 -89.91
CA LYS A 377 122.60 -128.42 -90.63
C LYS A 377 121.47 -127.72 -89.85
N LYS A 378 121.35 -126.39 -90.10
CA LYS A 378 120.23 -125.41 -90.06
C LYS A 378 119.01 -125.66 -89.16
#